data_AF-A0A2G0PZE7-F1
#
_entry.id   AF-A0A2G0PZE7-F1
#
_cell.length_a   1.000
_cell.length_b   1.000
_cell.length_c   1.000
_cell.angle_alpha   90.00
_cell.angle_beta   90.00
_cell.angle_gamma   90.00
#
_symmetry.space_group_name_H-M   'P 1'
#
loop_
_entity.id
_entity.type
_entity.pdbx_description
1 polymer ?
#
loop_
_entity_poly.entity_id
_entity_poly.type
_entity_poly.pdbx_seq_one_letter_code
_entity_poly.pdbx_strand_id
1 'polypeptide(L)'
;MSSMDATEELKQLSLAKSEGYNNIKITGERLDMDNDFKTWVGIIHSFAKHKVIGDKVTLKFVDFVKLCGISSTRSSKRLRERLDESLRRIVSTTLSFTNDTKAYHTHLVQSAFYDTEADTVTIKADPEIFELYQFDHKVLLQLRAITELSRKESAQALYTFIESLPCNPAPVSMARLRARLNLKSRVNTQNATVRRAMDQLREIGYLDFTEIKKGKVAYFMIHERAPKLNKTKPVKTVKKAKTTKGSVKQGDTVLAELTREELELIEKIRKSKS
;
A
#
# COMPACT_ATOMS: atom_id res chain seq x y z
N MET A 1 21.85 7.39 1.79
CA MET A 1 20.39 7.51 2.01
C MET A 1 19.76 8.06 0.75
N SER A 2 18.57 7.57 0.40
CA SER A 2 17.79 8.10 -0.73
C SER A 2 16.91 9.23 -0.21
N SER A 3 16.81 10.33 -0.96
CA SER A 3 15.84 11.40 -0.72
C SER A 3 14.89 11.48 -1.92
N MET A 4 13.60 11.62 -1.64
CA MET A 4 12.54 11.72 -2.64
C MET A 4 11.74 13.01 -2.37
N ASP A 5 11.50 13.78 -3.43
CA ASP A 5 10.53 14.87 -3.39
C ASP A 5 9.11 14.29 -3.38
N ALA A 6 8.32 14.69 -2.39
CA ALA A 6 6.94 14.27 -2.18
C ALA A 6 6.00 15.49 -2.04
N THR A 7 6.45 16.66 -2.49
CA THR A 7 5.69 17.92 -2.37
C THR A 7 4.31 17.81 -2.99
N GLU A 8 4.21 17.31 -4.22
CA GLU A 8 2.94 17.19 -4.92
C GLU A 8 1.98 16.20 -4.25
N GLU A 9 2.53 15.11 -3.70
CA GLU A 9 1.78 14.07 -3.01
C GLU A 9 1.29 14.50 -1.62
N LEU A 10 2.06 15.31 -0.89
CA LEU A 10 1.81 15.62 0.53
C LEU A 10 1.39 17.06 0.81
N LYS A 11 1.42 17.97 -0.17
CA LYS A 11 0.97 19.38 0.01
C LYS A 11 -0.48 19.53 0.45
N GLN A 12 -1.28 18.49 0.30
CA GLN A 12 -2.70 18.52 0.68
C GLN A 12 -2.94 18.24 2.17
N LEU A 13 -1.92 17.77 2.90
CA LEU A 13 -2.00 17.53 4.33
C LEU A 13 -2.37 18.81 5.10
N SER A 14 -3.14 18.65 6.17
CA SER A 14 -3.54 19.76 7.04
C SER A 14 -2.34 20.60 7.50
N LEU A 15 -1.27 19.94 7.98
CA LEU A 15 -0.03 20.57 8.41
C LEU A 15 0.64 21.40 7.29
N ALA A 16 0.71 20.85 6.08
CA ALA A 16 1.33 21.53 4.95
C ALA A 16 0.56 22.79 4.56
N LYS A 17 -0.78 22.74 4.61
CA LYS A 17 -1.66 23.88 4.32
C LYS A 17 -1.64 24.94 5.40
N SER A 18 -1.73 24.55 6.68
CA SER A 18 -1.83 25.50 7.79
C SER A 18 -0.55 26.30 7.97
N GLU A 19 0.61 25.65 7.83
CA GLU A 19 1.93 26.28 8.00
C GLU A 19 2.53 26.81 6.70
N GLY A 20 1.87 26.55 5.55
CA GLY A 20 2.34 26.99 4.23
C GLY A 20 3.65 26.33 3.79
N TYR A 21 3.82 25.03 4.07
CA TYR A 21 4.97 24.26 3.60
C TYR A 21 4.86 23.99 2.10
N ASN A 22 5.89 24.36 1.35
CA ASN A 22 5.93 24.26 -0.12
C ASN A 22 7.05 23.34 -0.64
N ASN A 23 7.81 22.71 0.26
CA ASN A 23 8.86 21.75 -0.07
C ASN A 23 8.80 20.59 0.93
N ILE A 24 8.39 19.41 0.46
CA ILE A 24 8.21 18.22 1.28
C ILE A 24 9.09 17.10 0.76
N LYS A 25 9.96 16.56 1.62
CA LYS A 25 10.92 15.50 1.27
C LYS A 25 10.77 14.30 2.17
N ILE A 26 10.89 13.12 1.58
CA ILE A 26 10.98 11.84 2.28
C ILE A 26 12.42 11.35 2.18
N THR A 27 13.05 11.05 3.31
CA THR A 27 14.42 10.55 3.36
C THR A 27 14.48 9.26 4.16
N GLY A 28 15.12 8.22 3.62
CA GLY A 28 15.20 6.93 4.29
C GLY A 28 15.78 5.82 3.43
N GLU A 29 15.73 4.61 3.98
CA GLU A 29 15.92 3.39 3.19
C GLU A 29 14.74 3.19 2.23
N ARG A 30 14.95 2.45 1.14
CA ARG A 30 13.87 2.14 0.22
C ARG A 30 12.98 1.07 0.83
N LEU A 31 11.71 1.41 1.04
CA LEU A 31 10.72 0.47 1.55
C LEU A 31 10.30 -0.55 0.47
N ASP A 32 10.18 -1.82 0.87
CA ASP A 32 9.72 -2.91 0.03
C ASP A 32 8.20 -3.14 0.13
N MET A 33 7.55 -3.48 -1.00
CA MET A 33 6.09 -3.68 -1.02
C MET A 33 5.65 -4.97 -0.32
N ASP A 34 6.54 -5.94 -0.19
CA ASP A 34 6.18 -7.29 0.19
C ASP A 34 6.13 -7.47 1.72
N ASN A 35 6.92 -6.69 2.46
CA ASN A 35 7.01 -6.67 3.92
C ASN A 35 6.76 -5.27 4.48
N ASP A 36 7.44 -4.24 3.99
CA ASP A 36 7.35 -2.89 4.60
C ASP A 36 5.98 -2.26 4.35
N PHE A 37 5.44 -2.36 3.13
CA PHE A 37 4.10 -1.86 2.85
C PHE A 37 3.03 -2.60 3.67
N LYS A 38 3.15 -3.93 3.83
CA LYS A 38 2.22 -4.70 4.69
C LYS A 38 2.31 -4.26 6.15
N THR A 39 3.52 -4.01 6.64
CA THR A 39 3.77 -3.49 7.98
C THR A 39 3.17 -2.10 8.16
N TRP A 40 3.35 -1.22 7.17
CA TRP A 40 2.74 0.11 7.12
C TRP A 40 1.21 0.04 7.16
N VAL A 41 0.58 -0.83 6.37
CA VAL A 41 -0.87 -1.03 6.44
C VAL A 41 -1.31 -1.59 7.79
N GLY A 42 -0.52 -2.49 8.39
CA GLY A 42 -0.73 -2.95 9.76
C GLY A 42 -0.71 -1.81 10.78
N ILE A 43 0.20 -0.84 10.61
CA ILE A 43 0.26 0.38 11.44
C ILE A 43 -1.01 1.22 11.27
N ILE A 44 -1.42 1.51 10.03
CA ILE A 44 -2.66 2.26 9.74
C ILE A 44 -3.87 1.57 10.39
N HIS A 45 -3.99 0.26 10.21
CA HIS A 45 -5.05 -0.54 10.83
C HIS A 45 -5.03 -0.51 12.35
N SER A 46 -3.84 -0.49 12.94
CA SER A 46 -3.69 -0.44 14.39
C SER A 46 -4.30 0.84 14.94
N PHE A 47 -3.99 1.98 14.32
CA PHE A 47 -4.56 3.29 14.70
C PHE A 47 -6.06 3.40 14.41
N ALA A 48 -6.57 2.69 13.41
CA ALA A 48 -7.98 2.77 13.02
C ALA A 48 -8.91 1.86 13.80
N LYS A 49 -8.47 0.64 14.13
CA LYS A 49 -9.32 -0.39 14.76
C LYS A 49 -9.24 -0.38 16.29
N HIS A 50 -8.18 0.17 16.87
CA HIS A 50 -7.95 0.09 18.30
C HIS A 50 -8.05 1.45 18.96
N LYS A 51 -8.39 1.46 20.26
CA LYS A 51 -8.40 2.67 21.06
C LYS A 51 -7.00 3.25 21.11
N VAL A 52 -6.80 4.38 20.44
CA VAL A 52 -5.57 5.15 20.51
C VAL A 52 -5.54 5.89 21.85
N ILE A 53 -4.48 5.70 22.62
CA ILE A 53 -4.26 6.46 23.86
C ILE A 53 -3.26 7.57 23.53
N GLY A 54 -3.78 8.78 23.37
CA GLY A 54 -2.97 9.91 22.89
C GLY A 54 -2.47 9.67 21.47
N ASP A 55 -1.17 9.45 21.33
CA ASP A 55 -0.46 9.23 20.07
C ASP A 55 0.06 7.79 19.91
N LYS A 56 -0.38 6.87 20.78
CA LYS A 56 0.11 5.49 20.85
C LYS A 56 -0.99 4.44 20.69
N VAL A 57 -0.61 3.32 20.11
CA VAL A 57 -1.39 2.08 20.08
C VAL A 57 -0.51 0.90 20.52
N THR A 58 -1.03 0.08 21.43
CA THR A 58 -0.36 -1.13 21.94
C THR A 58 -1.21 -2.35 21.66
N LEU A 59 -0.62 -3.37 21.02
CA LEU A 59 -1.31 -4.59 20.59
C LEU A 59 -0.47 -5.82 20.90
N LYS A 60 -1.13 -6.98 21.03
CA LYS A 60 -0.42 -8.26 20.99
C LYS A 60 0.21 -8.44 19.61
N PHE A 61 1.40 -9.03 19.56
CA PHE A 61 2.14 -9.25 18.32
C PHE A 61 1.31 -10.02 17.29
N VAL A 62 0.61 -11.08 17.71
CA VAL A 62 -0.24 -11.90 16.83
C VAL A 62 -1.35 -11.08 16.19
N ASP A 63 -1.93 -10.12 16.91
CA ASP A 63 -3.00 -9.28 16.37
C ASP A 63 -2.44 -8.24 15.40
N PHE A 64 -1.29 -7.64 15.72
CA PHE A 64 -0.58 -6.78 14.78
C PHE A 64 -0.24 -7.51 13.46
N VAL A 65 0.27 -8.74 13.53
CA VAL A 65 0.57 -9.57 12.34
C VAL A 65 -0.66 -9.79 11.47
N LYS A 66 -1.83 -10.04 12.07
CA LYS A 66 -3.09 -10.18 11.32
C LYS A 66 -3.46 -8.89 10.63
N LEU A 67 -3.28 -7.74 11.30
CA LEU A 67 -3.53 -6.42 10.72
C LEU A 67 -2.61 -6.12 9.54
N CYS A 68 -1.38 -6.65 9.53
CA CYS A 68 -0.48 -6.60 8.38
C CYS A 68 -0.91 -7.50 7.21
N GLY A 69 -2.01 -8.26 7.32
CA GLY A 69 -2.49 -9.19 6.27
C GLY A 69 -1.64 -10.45 6.14
N ILE A 70 -0.93 -10.86 7.18
CA ILE A 70 -0.06 -12.04 7.19
C ILE A 70 -0.78 -13.19 7.90
N SER A 71 -0.95 -14.33 7.21
CA SER A 71 -1.52 -15.56 7.81
C SER A 71 -0.58 -16.10 8.90
N SER A 72 -0.92 -15.88 10.16
CA SER A 72 -0.07 -16.20 11.31
C SER A 72 -0.26 -17.63 11.80
N THR A 73 0.06 -18.63 10.99
CA THR A 73 0.09 -20.03 11.44
C THR A 73 1.38 -20.25 12.23
N ARG A 74 1.37 -19.81 13.50
CA ARG A 74 2.49 -19.63 14.44
C ARG A 74 3.46 -18.50 14.09
N SER A 75 3.55 -17.48 14.96
CA SER A 75 4.57 -16.43 14.91
C SER A 75 5.96 -17.04 14.99
N SER A 76 6.61 -17.27 13.85
CA SER A 76 7.98 -17.79 13.83
C SER A 76 8.98 -16.71 14.25
N LYS A 77 10.13 -17.11 14.79
CA LYS A 77 11.27 -16.20 15.06
C LYS A 77 11.61 -15.37 13.82
N ARG A 78 11.64 -16.02 12.65
CA ARG A 78 11.86 -15.40 11.34
C ARG A 78 10.83 -14.32 11.00
N LEU A 79 9.55 -14.53 11.34
CA LEU A 79 8.51 -13.51 11.09
C LEU A 79 8.73 -12.29 11.99
N ARG A 80 9.10 -12.51 13.26
CA ARG A 80 9.40 -11.44 14.22
C ARG A 80 10.60 -10.61 13.75
N GLU A 81 11.70 -11.26 13.41
CA GLU A 81 12.90 -10.59 12.85
C GLU A 81 12.58 -9.78 11.58
N ARG A 82 11.75 -10.35 10.68
CA ARG A 82 11.37 -9.66 9.45
C ARG A 82 10.50 -8.43 9.70
N LEU A 83 9.55 -8.51 10.64
CA LEU A 83 8.70 -7.37 10.99
C LEU A 83 9.48 -6.30 11.76
N ASP A 84 10.39 -6.71 12.64
CA ASP A 84 11.29 -5.80 13.34
C ASP A 84 12.13 -4.98 12.35
N GLU A 85 12.72 -5.65 11.36
CA GLU A 85 13.47 -4.99 10.30
C GLU A 85 12.60 -4.04 9.45
N SER A 86 11.36 -4.42 9.14
CA SER A 86 10.39 -3.52 8.47
C SER A 86 10.04 -2.30 9.33
N LEU A 87 9.78 -2.49 10.63
CA LEU A 87 9.50 -1.39 11.57
C LEU A 87 10.70 -0.46 11.70
N ARG A 88 11.92 -0.99 11.78
CA ARG A 88 13.17 -0.21 11.81
C ARG A 88 13.29 0.69 10.58
N ARG A 89 13.02 0.17 9.37
CA ARG A 89 13.06 0.95 8.13
C ARG A 89 11.97 2.03 8.08
N ILE A 90 10.76 1.71 8.55
CA ILE A 90 9.65 2.67 8.61
C ILE A 90 9.95 3.80 9.61
N VAL A 91 10.39 3.48 10.83
CA VAL A 91 10.72 4.46 11.87
C VAL A 91 11.90 5.35 11.44
N SER A 92 12.89 4.80 10.75
CA SER A 92 14.02 5.58 10.22
C SER A 92 13.69 6.42 8.98
N THR A 93 12.47 6.36 8.46
CA THR A 93 12.02 7.23 7.38
C THR A 93 11.62 8.59 7.93
N THR A 94 12.30 9.64 7.49
CA THR A 94 12.05 11.03 7.90
C THR A 94 11.23 11.78 6.85
N LEU A 95 10.24 12.53 7.31
CA LEU A 95 9.47 13.51 6.56
C LEU A 95 9.95 14.92 6.93
N SER A 96 10.33 15.69 5.92
CA SER A 96 10.81 17.06 6.07
C SER A 96 9.86 18.00 5.36
N PHE A 97 9.23 18.91 6.11
CA PHE A 97 8.35 19.95 5.62
C PHE A 97 9.06 21.30 5.80
N THR A 98 9.31 22.01 4.72
CA THR A 98 10.04 23.28 4.77
C THR A 98 9.36 24.35 3.91
N ASN A 99 9.49 25.60 4.30
CA ASN A 99 9.28 26.78 3.48
C ASN A 99 10.43 27.77 3.70
N ASP A 100 10.29 29.01 3.23
CA ASP A 100 11.36 30.02 3.31
C ASP A 100 11.73 30.44 4.75
N THR A 101 10.87 30.14 5.74
CA THR A 101 11.00 30.64 7.13
C THR A 101 10.96 29.56 8.21
N LYS A 102 10.35 28.41 7.93
CA LYS A 102 10.05 27.34 8.88
C LYS A 102 10.48 26.01 8.31
N ALA A 103 10.94 25.13 9.22
CA ALA A 103 11.22 23.74 8.93
C ALA A 103 10.63 22.87 10.04
N TYR A 104 9.96 21.80 9.66
CA TYR A 104 9.44 20.78 10.55
C TYR A 104 9.89 19.40 10.05
N HIS A 105 10.52 18.65 10.93
CA HIS A 105 11.08 17.34 10.63
C HIS A 105 10.49 16.32 11.59
N THR A 106 9.91 15.26 11.05
CA THR A 106 9.34 14.17 11.84
C THR A 106 9.63 12.83 11.18
N HIS A 107 9.30 11.74 11.86
CA HIS A 107 9.41 10.40 11.31
C HIS A 107 8.06 9.93 10.76
N LEU A 108 8.08 9.06 9.74
CA LEU A 108 6.87 8.42 9.23
C LEU A 108 6.13 7.64 10.32
N VAL A 109 6.86 7.14 11.31
CA VAL A 109 6.37 6.61 12.59
C VAL A 109 7.36 7.09 13.66
N GLN A 110 6.91 7.77 14.71
CA GLN A 110 7.82 8.32 15.73
C GLN A 110 8.62 7.22 16.44
N SER A 111 7.95 6.12 16.82
CA SER A 111 8.64 4.96 17.37
C SER A 111 7.81 3.69 17.24
N ALA A 112 8.51 2.57 17.20
CA ALA A 112 7.94 1.24 17.36
C ALA A 112 8.73 0.55 18.47
N PHE A 113 8.04 0.15 19.53
CA PHE A 113 8.60 -0.58 20.66
C PHE A 113 8.05 -2.00 20.65
N TYR A 114 8.96 -2.97 20.76
CA TYR A 114 8.62 -4.38 20.71
C TYR A 114 9.05 -5.05 22.01
N ASP A 115 8.06 -5.53 22.76
CA ASP A 115 8.26 -6.25 24.01
C ASP A 115 8.12 -7.75 23.75
N THR A 116 9.25 -8.46 23.82
CA THR A 116 9.29 -9.91 23.60
C THR A 116 8.75 -10.69 24.79
N GLU A 117 8.86 -10.15 26.01
CA GLU A 117 8.37 -10.81 27.23
C GLU A 117 6.86 -10.70 27.32
N ALA A 118 6.30 -9.50 27.08
CA ALA A 118 4.87 -9.27 27.06
C ALA A 118 4.19 -9.70 25.73
N ASP A 119 4.97 -10.05 24.71
CA ASP A 119 4.52 -10.33 23.33
C ASP A 119 3.68 -9.18 22.73
N THR A 120 4.13 -7.95 22.91
CA THR A 120 3.41 -6.74 22.46
C THR A 120 4.23 -5.86 21.53
N VAL A 121 3.51 -5.13 20.67
CA VAL A 121 4.04 -4.08 19.81
C VAL A 121 3.33 -2.78 20.20
N THR A 122 4.11 -1.75 20.53
CA THR A 122 3.62 -0.39 20.77
C THR A 122 4.11 0.52 19.67
N ILE A 123 3.19 1.18 18.96
CA ILE A 123 3.50 2.10 17.87
C ILE A 123 3.09 3.51 18.31
N LYS A 124 3.99 4.47 18.10
CA LYS A 124 3.77 5.89 18.35
C LYS A 124 3.75 6.64 17.03
N ALA A 125 2.67 7.37 16.76
CA ALA A 125 2.53 8.26 15.62
C ALA A 125 2.90 9.69 16.00
N ASP A 126 3.14 10.54 15.01
CA ASP A 126 3.19 11.97 15.22
C ASP A 126 1.77 12.57 15.05
N PRO A 127 1.23 13.29 16.05
CA PRO A 127 -0.08 13.93 15.96
C PRO A 127 -0.23 14.91 14.78
N GLU A 128 0.82 15.61 14.38
CA GLU A 128 0.76 16.65 13.34
C GLU A 128 0.52 16.08 11.94
N ILE A 129 0.94 14.84 11.72
CA ILE A 129 0.73 14.09 10.47
C ILE A 129 -0.25 12.94 10.67
N PHE A 130 -1.12 13.00 11.69
CA PHE A 130 -2.03 11.90 12.00
C PHE A 130 -2.98 11.55 10.84
N GLU A 131 -3.21 12.51 9.94
CA GLU A 131 -3.94 12.32 8.67
C GLU A 131 -3.38 11.18 7.82
N LEU A 132 -2.06 10.92 7.86
CA LEU A 132 -1.42 9.82 7.12
C LEU A 132 -1.82 8.43 7.62
N TYR A 133 -2.30 8.31 8.86
CA TYR A 133 -2.76 7.05 9.44
C TYR A 133 -4.28 6.89 9.38
N GLN A 134 -5.02 7.85 8.80
CA GLN A 134 -6.46 7.73 8.67
C GLN A 134 -6.82 6.58 7.73
N PHE A 135 -7.59 5.64 8.27
CA PHE A 135 -8.10 4.52 7.51
C PHE A 135 -9.30 4.94 6.69
N ASP A 136 -9.15 4.88 5.37
CA ASP A 136 -10.20 5.21 4.43
C ASP A 136 -10.59 4.00 3.55
N HIS A 137 -11.66 4.17 2.78
CA HIS A 137 -12.12 3.15 1.84
C HIS A 137 -11.07 2.82 0.76
N LYS A 138 -10.13 3.73 0.46
CA LYS A 138 -9.06 3.46 -0.51
C LYS A 138 -8.08 2.45 0.06
N VAL A 139 -7.67 2.57 1.33
CA VAL A 139 -6.80 1.58 2.00
C VAL A 139 -7.43 0.18 1.97
N LEU A 140 -8.74 0.07 2.21
CA LEU A 140 -9.47 -1.20 2.12
C LEU A 140 -9.44 -1.84 0.72
N LEU A 141 -9.72 -1.04 -0.31
CA LEU A 141 -9.64 -1.51 -1.69
C LEU A 141 -8.21 -1.93 -2.05
N GLN A 142 -7.23 -1.17 -1.55
CA GLN A 142 -5.82 -1.47 -1.80
C GLN A 142 -5.41 -2.82 -1.22
N LEU A 143 -5.85 -3.14 -0.01
CA LEU A 143 -5.62 -4.45 0.59
C LEU A 143 -6.16 -5.60 -0.26
N ARG A 144 -7.39 -5.48 -0.77
CA ARG A 144 -8.00 -6.52 -1.59
C ARG A 144 -7.17 -6.82 -2.84
N ALA A 145 -6.73 -5.77 -3.55
CA ALA A 145 -5.87 -5.93 -4.72
C ALA A 145 -4.48 -6.48 -4.35
N ILE A 146 -3.91 -6.03 -3.24
CA ILE A 146 -2.56 -6.41 -2.79
C ILE A 146 -2.50 -7.88 -2.36
N THR A 147 -3.55 -8.40 -1.71
CA THR A 147 -3.67 -9.82 -1.38
C THR A 147 -3.70 -10.70 -2.63
N GLU A 148 -4.47 -10.31 -3.66
CA GLU A 148 -4.54 -11.02 -4.95
C GLU A 148 -3.24 -10.88 -5.76
N LEU A 149 -2.45 -9.83 -5.50
CA LEU A 149 -1.14 -9.55 -6.09
C LEU A 149 0.03 -9.97 -5.20
N SER A 150 -0.16 -10.93 -4.29
CA SER A 150 0.90 -11.40 -3.40
C SER A 150 2.17 -11.79 -4.18
N ARG A 151 3.34 -11.26 -3.76
CA ARG A 151 4.65 -11.43 -4.43
C ARG A 151 4.71 -10.88 -5.87
N LYS A 152 3.85 -9.90 -6.18
CA LYS A 152 3.83 -9.15 -7.45
C LYS A 152 3.99 -7.66 -7.17
N GLU A 153 5.11 -7.28 -6.57
CA GLU A 153 5.40 -5.94 -6.02
C GLU A 153 5.28 -4.84 -7.07
N SER A 154 5.72 -5.11 -8.30
CA SER A 154 5.57 -4.16 -9.40
C SER A 154 4.10 -3.91 -9.74
N ALA A 155 3.26 -4.95 -9.73
CA ALA A 155 1.82 -4.80 -9.94
C ALA A 155 1.18 -4.07 -8.76
N GLN A 156 1.54 -4.38 -7.52
CA GLN A 156 1.05 -3.68 -6.33
C GLN A 156 1.39 -2.18 -6.38
N ALA A 157 2.63 -1.83 -6.72
CA ALA A 157 3.06 -0.44 -6.82
C ALA A 157 2.33 0.31 -7.97
N LEU A 158 2.16 -0.34 -9.12
CA LEU A 158 1.38 0.25 -10.22
C LEU A 158 -0.10 0.38 -9.87
N TYR A 159 -0.67 -0.57 -9.12
CA TYR A 159 -2.03 -0.51 -8.64
C TYR A 159 -2.26 0.74 -7.76
N THR A 160 -1.42 0.95 -6.73
CA THR A 160 -1.52 2.12 -5.84
C THR A 160 -1.38 3.42 -6.62
N PHE A 161 -0.45 3.48 -7.57
CA PHE A 161 -0.28 4.64 -8.44
C PHE A 161 -1.50 4.87 -9.34
N ILE A 162 -2.06 3.83 -9.93
CA ILE A 162 -3.22 3.96 -10.81
C ILE A 162 -4.46 4.35 -10.02
N GLU A 163 -4.65 3.84 -8.79
CA GLU A 163 -5.74 4.27 -7.89
C GLU A 163 -5.66 5.76 -7.52
N SER A 164 -4.44 6.33 -7.42
CA SER A 164 -4.30 7.75 -7.12
C SER A 164 -4.62 8.68 -8.31
N LEU A 165 -4.80 8.13 -9.51
CA LEU A 165 -5.18 8.90 -10.70
C LEU A 165 -6.69 9.22 -10.73
N PRO A 166 -7.11 10.36 -11.32
CA PRO A 166 -8.53 10.73 -11.46
C PRO A 166 -9.31 9.67 -12.24
N CYS A 167 -10.64 9.59 -12.05
CA CYS A 167 -11.53 8.55 -12.63
C CYS A 167 -11.25 8.24 -14.11
N ASN A 168 -11.02 9.26 -14.92
CA ASN A 168 -10.66 9.15 -16.33
C ASN A 168 -9.28 9.80 -16.57
N PRO A 169 -8.17 9.07 -16.37
CA PRO A 169 -6.84 9.64 -16.51
C PRO A 169 -6.43 9.77 -17.97
N ALA A 170 -5.66 10.82 -18.27
CA ALA A 170 -4.96 10.90 -19.55
C ALA A 170 -4.04 9.67 -19.75
N PRO A 171 -3.75 9.26 -21.01
CA PRO A 171 -2.91 8.10 -21.29
C PRO A 171 -1.57 8.15 -20.53
N VAL A 172 -1.28 7.08 -19.80
CA VAL A 172 -0.10 7.01 -18.94
C VAL A 172 1.09 6.50 -19.76
N SER A 173 2.19 7.25 -19.82
CA SER A 173 3.36 6.84 -20.59
C SER A 173 4.13 5.71 -19.92
N MET A 174 4.81 4.88 -20.72
CA MET A 174 5.77 3.87 -20.23
C MET A 174 6.83 4.48 -19.30
N ALA A 175 7.32 5.68 -19.62
CA ALA A 175 8.29 6.39 -18.80
C ALA A 175 7.73 6.75 -17.42
N ARG A 176 6.46 7.17 -17.35
CA ARG A 176 5.79 7.49 -16.08
C ARG A 176 5.61 6.24 -15.20
N LEU A 177 5.17 5.12 -15.78
CA LEU A 177 5.07 3.85 -15.05
C LEU A 177 6.43 3.35 -14.56
N ARG A 178 7.48 3.46 -15.39
CA ARG A 178 8.86 3.12 -14.99
C ARG A 178 9.36 3.98 -13.83
N ALA A 179 9.15 5.30 -13.91
CA ALA A 179 9.55 6.23 -12.86
C ALA A 179 8.91 5.86 -11.52
N ARG A 180 7.64 5.41 -11.54
CA ARG A 180 6.93 4.96 -10.34
C ARG A 180 7.50 3.65 -9.77
N LEU A 181 7.91 2.72 -10.62
CA LEU A 181 8.60 1.51 -10.14
C LEU A 181 10.03 1.77 -9.68
N ASN A 182 10.67 2.83 -10.17
CA ASN A 182 12.03 3.26 -9.83
C ASN A 182 13.04 2.08 -9.81
N LEU A 183 12.99 1.21 -10.81
CA LEU A 183 13.84 0.02 -10.88
C LEU A 183 15.26 0.39 -11.34
N LYS A 184 16.27 -0.30 -10.83
CA LYS A 184 17.70 -0.09 -11.23
C LYS A 184 18.13 -0.92 -12.46
N SER A 185 17.24 -1.75 -13.00
CA SER A 185 17.53 -2.62 -14.15
C SER A 185 17.61 -1.84 -15.46
N ARG A 186 18.08 -2.49 -16.54
CA ARG A 186 18.13 -1.88 -17.88
C ARG A 186 16.71 -1.52 -18.36
N VAL A 187 16.59 -0.45 -19.15
CA VAL A 187 15.30 0.08 -19.63
C VAL A 187 14.41 -0.98 -20.28
N ASN A 188 14.98 -1.87 -21.11
CA ASN A 188 14.20 -2.94 -21.76
C ASN A 188 13.59 -3.90 -20.74
N THR A 189 14.35 -4.27 -19.71
CA THR A 189 13.87 -5.10 -18.60
C THR A 189 12.78 -4.36 -17.81
N GLN A 190 12.96 -3.07 -17.53
CA GLN A 190 11.93 -2.27 -16.86
C GLN A 190 10.63 -2.22 -17.66
N ASN A 191 10.71 -2.01 -18.98
CA ASN A 191 9.54 -1.99 -19.87
C ASN A 191 8.81 -3.34 -19.85
N ALA A 192 9.55 -4.46 -19.84
CA ALA A 192 8.96 -5.80 -19.74
C ALA A 192 8.27 -6.00 -18.36
N THR A 193 8.88 -5.54 -17.27
CA THR A 193 8.28 -5.58 -15.93
C THR A 193 7.01 -4.75 -15.86
N VAL A 194 7.00 -3.53 -16.43
CA VAL A 194 5.80 -2.68 -16.48
C VAL A 194 4.66 -3.39 -17.22
N ARG A 195 4.91 -3.96 -18.41
CA ARG A 195 3.86 -4.68 -19.16
C ARG A 195 3.31 -5.87 -18.37
N ARG A 196 4.20 -6.70 -17.82
CA ARG A 196 3.79 -7.83 -16.97
C ARG A 196 2.96 -7.37 -15.79
N ALA A 197 3.34 -6.29 -15.12
CA ALA A 197 2.60 -5.74 -14.00
C ALA A 197 1.20 -5.24 -14.43
N MET A 198 1.09 -4.53 -15.56
CA MET A 198 -0.20 -4.10 -16.11
C MET A 198 -1.09 -5.30 -16.50
N ASP A 199 -0.52 -6.35 -17.09
CA ASP A 199 -1.27 -7.57 -17.42
C ASP A 199 -1.75 -8.28 -16.15
N GLN A 200 -0.94 -8.36 -15.09
CA GLN A 200 -1.35 -8.90 -13.79
C GLN A 200 -2.52 -8.12 -13.19
N LEU A 201 -2.57 -6.79 -13.37
CA LEU A 201 -3.70 -5.96 -12.95
C LEU A 201 -4.97 -6.24 -13.76
N ARG A 202 -4.83 -6.53 -15.06
CA ARG A 202 -5.95 -6.98 -15.89
C ARG A 202 -6.43 -8.37 -15.48
N GLU A 203 -5.51 -9.30 -15.19
CA GLU A 203 -5.81 -10.69 -14.79
C GLU A 203 -6.62 -10.78 -13.49
N ILE A 204 -6.28 -9.96 -12.48
CA ILE A 204 -7.07 -9.91 -11.23
C ILE A 204 -8.42 -9.18 -11.41
N GLY A 205 -8.71 -8.69 -12.62
CA GLY A 205 -9.93 -7.95 -12.93
C GLY A 205 -9.95 -6.54 -12.34
N TYR A 206 -8.79 -5.94 -12.06
CA TYR A 206 -8.72 -4.58 -11.53
C TYR A 206 -8.92 -3.53 -12.62
N LEU A 207 -8.28 -3.66 -13.79
CA LEU A 207 -8.39 -2.63 -14.83
C LEU A 207 -8.43 -3.23 -16.23
N ASP A 208 -9.03 -2.49 -17.17
CA ASP A 208 -8.87 -2.74 -18.59
C ASP A 208 -8.09 -1.60 -19.25
N PHE A 209 -7.24 -1.96 -20.21
CA PHE A 209 -6.35 -1.00 -20.84
C PHE A 209 -5.99 -1.38 -22.27
N THR A 210 -5.47 -0.43 -23.03
CA THR A 210 -4.82 -0.68 -24.32
C THR A 210 -3.46 0.00 -24.37
N GLU A 211 -2.45 -0.71 -24.85
CA GLU A 211 -1.14 -0.12 -25.15
C GLU A 211 -1.18 0.46 -26.57
N ILE A 212 -0.98 1.77 -26.69
CA ILE A 212 -0.86 2.48 -27.97
C ILE A 212 0.56 3.02 -28.13
N LYS A 213 1.04 3.11 -29.37
CA LYS A 213 2.30 3.79 -29.69
C LYS A 213 2.00 5.13 -30.34
N LYS A 214 2.58 6.20 -29.81
CA LYS A 214 2.63 7.51 -30.46
C LYS A 214 4.10 7.84 -30.72
N GLY A 215 4.50 7.81 -31.98
CA GLY A 215 5.91 7.87 -32.37
C GLY A 215 6.72 6.70 -31.77
N LYS A 216 7.81 7.01 -31.07
CA LYS A 216 8.68 6.02 -30.40
C LYS A 216 8.25 5.70 -28.96
N VAL A 217 7.17 6.30 -28.47
CA VAL A 217 6.75 6.19 -27.06
C VAL A 217 5.47 5.37 -26.93
N ALA A 218 5.47 4.43 -25.98
CA ALA A 218 4.30 3.63 -25.62
C ALA A 218 3.50 4.32 -24.51
N TYR A 219 2.18 4.31 -24.67
CA TYR A 219 1.20 4.84 -23.71
C TYR A 219 0.17 3.76 -23.38
N PHE A 220 -0.31 3.78 -22.15
CA PHE A 220 -1.35 2.90 -21.63
C PHE A 220 -2.61 3.73 -21.43
N MET A 221 -3.63 3.45 -22.23
CA MET A 221 -4.96 4.05 -22.11
C MET A 221 -5.79 3.17 -21.19
N ILE A 222 -6.17 3.70 -20.03
CA ILE A 222 -6.97 2.98 -19.03
C ILE A 222 -8.43 3.24 -19.36
N HIS A 223 -9.17 2.17 -19.69
CA HIS A 223 -10.57 2.26 -20.11
C HIS A 223 -11.52 2.14 -18.93
N GLU A 224 -11.21 1.23 -18.01
CA GLU A 224 -12.04 0.93 -16.86
C GLU A 224 -11.16 0.55 -15.67
N ARG A 225 -11.60 0.91 -14.46
CA ARG A 225 -11.07 0.41 -13.20
C ARG A 225 -12.22 -0.15 -12.36
N ALA A 226 -11.98 -1.32 -11.80
CA ALA A 226 -12.86 -2.03 -10.89
C ALA A 226 -12.09 -2.25 -9.58
N PRO A 227 -12.13 -1.28 -8.64
CA PRO A 227 -11.44 -1.39 -7.36
C PRO A 227 -11.87 -2.62 -6.53
N LYS A 228 -13.09 -3.11 -6.78
CA LYS A 228 -13.64 -4.33 -6.17
C LYS A 228 -13.22 -5.63 -6.86
N LEU A 229 -12.37 -5.58 -7.88
CA LEU A 229 -11.89 -6.73 -8.65
C LEU A 229 -13.03 -7.52 -9.32
N ASN A 230 -13.22 -7.31 -10.62
CA ASN A 230 -14.22 -8.03 -11.40
C ASN A 230 -13.66 -9.39 -11.84
N LYS A 231 -13.90 -10.46 -11.05
CA LYS A 231 -13.47 -11.84 -11.37
C LYS A 231 -14.21 -12.46 -12.58
N THR A 232 -14.96 -11.69 -13.36
CA THR A 232 -15.88 -12.18 -14.40
C THR A 232 -15.30 -12.23 -15.82
N LYS A 233 -14.04 -11.85 -16.08
CA LYS A 233 -13.46 -12.02 -17.43
C LYS A 233 -12.81 -13.41 -17.55
N PRO A 234 -13.30 -14.31 -18.42
CA PRO A 234 -12.66 -15.60 -18.65
C PRO A 234 -11.31 -15.36 -19.34
N VAL A 235 -10.26 -15.94 -18.77
CA VAL A 235 -8.93 -16.03 -19.40
C VAL A 235 -9.09 -16.69 -20.77
N LYS A 236 -8.69 -15.99 -21.85
CA LYS A 236 -8.58 -16.60 -23.19
C LYS A 236 -7.55 -17.72 -23.11
N THR A 237 -8.04 -18.96 -23.07
CA THR A 237 -7.25 -20.18 -23.01
C THR A 237 -6.64 -20.46 -24.37
N VAL A 238 -5.31 -20.52 -24.46
CA VAL A 238 -4.63 -21.22 -25.55
C VAL A 238 -4.48 -22.70 -25.14
N LYS A 239 -4.81 -23.60 -26.07
CA LYS A 239 -5.14 -25.02 -25.85
C LYS A 239 -3.98 -25.92 -25.36
N LYS A 240 -4.33 -26.74 -24.36
CA LYS A 240 -4.02 -28.18 -24.06
C LYS A 240 -2.58 -28.73 -24.13
N ALA A 241 -2.15 -29.27 -22.98
CA ALA A 241 -1.61 -30.63 -22.85
C ALA A 241 -2.02 -31.25 -21.49
N LYS A 242 -1.94 -32.57 -21.39
CA LYS A 242 -2.78 -33.49 -20.58
C LYS A 242 -2.59 -33.49 -19.05
N THR A 243 -3.75 -33.66 -18.42
CA THR A 243 -4.14 -34.36 -17.18
C THR A 243 -3.08 -35.07 -16.32
N THR A 244 -3.06 -34.73 -15.03
CA THR A 244 -3.06 -35.71 -13.92
C THR A 244 -3.90 -35.16 -12.77
N LYS A 245 -4.84 -36.00 -12.31
CA LYS A 245 -5.79 -35.75 -11.22
C LYS A 245 -5.04 -35.73 -9.88
N GLY A 246 -5.30 -34.72 -9.06
CA GLY A 246 -4.95 -34.69 -7.64
C GLY A 246 -5.92 -33.76 -6.92
N SER A 247 -6.89 -34.34 -6.22
CA SER A 247 -7.86 -33.64 -5.39
C SER A 247 -7.16 -32.88 -4.26
N VAL A 248 -7.29 -31.56 -4.22
CA VAL A 248 -6.99 -30.75 -3.03
C VAL A 248 -8.25 -30.04 -2.61
N LYS A 249 -8.69 -30.39 -1.40
CA LYS A 249 -9.87 -29.86 -0.72
C LYS A 249 -9.81 -28.33 -0.66
N GLN A 250 -10.95 -27.71 -0.92
CA GLN A 250 -11.23 -26.30 -0.59
C GLN A 250 -10.82 -26.05 0.86
N GLY A 251 -9.72 -25.32 1.04
CA GLY A 251 -9.35 -24.69 2.29
C GLY A 251 -10.02 -23.33 2.36
N ASP A 252 -10.86 -23.17 3.36
CA ASP A 252 -11.58 -21.95 3.70
C ASP A 252 -10.72 -20.69 3.52
N THR A 253 -11.08 -19.88 2.54
CA THR A 253 -10.59 -18.50 2.44
C THR A 253 -11.46 -17.65 3.37
N VAL A 254 -11.18 -17.73 4.67
CA VAL A 254 -11.75 -16.80 5.66
C VAL A 254 -11.08 -15.45 5.46
N LEU A 255 -11.56 -14.67 4.50
CA LEU A 255 -11.38 -13.22 4.47
C LEU A 255 -12.73 -12.64 4.84
N ALA A 256 -12.85 -12.31 6.13
CA ALA A 256 -14.04 -11.75 6.73
C ALA A 256 -14.61 -10.62 5.87
N GLU A 257 -15.83 -10.81 5.41
CA GLU A 257 -16.72 -9.70 5.12
C GLU A 257 -16.67 -8.74 6.31
N LEU A 258 -16.55 -7.42 6.06
CA LEU A 258 -16.57 -6.44 7.14
C LEU A 258 -17.78 -6.72 8.03
N THR A 259 -17.55 -6.83 9.34
CA THR A 259 -18.65 -7.09 10.26
C THR A 259 -19.62 -5.92 10.20
N ARG A 260 -20.90 -6.16 10.49
CA ARG A 260 -21.92 -5.09 10.51
C ARG A 260 -21.49 -3.93 11.40
N GLU A 261 -20.77 -4.22 12.49
CA GLU A 261 -20.19 -3.26 13.41
C GLU A 261 -19.13 -2.35 12.75
N GLU A 262 -18.28 -2.89 11.87
CA GLU A 262 -17.28 -2.11 11.12
C GLU A 262 -17.94 -1.19 10.07
N LEU A 263 -19.05 -1.63 9.45
CA LEU A 263 -19.84 -0.80 8.54
C LEU A 263 -20.55 0.34 9.29
N GLU A 264 -21.10 0.06 10.46
CA GLU A 264 -21.75 1.07 11.31
C GLU A 264 -20.76 2.10 11.87
N LEU A 265 -19.53 1.70 12.18
CA LEU A 265 -18.48 2.61 12.62
C LEU A 265 -18.09 3.60 11.50
N ILE A 266 -17.98 3.10 10.26
CA ILE A 266 -17.73 3.94 9.07
C ILE A 266 -18.89 4.91 8.83
N GLU A 267 -20.13 4.47 9.05
CA GLU A 267 -21.31 5.32 8.87
C GLU A 267 -21.43 6.41 9.96
N LYS A 268 -21.06 6.09 11.21
CA LYS A 268 -20.99 7.06 12.31
C LYS A 268 -19.91 8.12 12.09
N ILE A 269 -18.72 7.73 11.62
CA ILE A 269 -17.63 8.66 11.28
C ILE A 269 -18.03 9.61 10.13
N ARG A 270 -18.88 9.14 9.20
CA ARG A 270 -19.43 9.99 8.11
C ARG A 270 -20.47 10.98 8.60
N LYS A 271 -21.32 10.59 9.56
CA LYS A 271 -22.34 11.47 10.14
C LYS A 271 -21.77 12.50 11.11
N SER A 272 -20.62 12.26 11.73
CA SER A 272 -19.97 13.22 12.62
C SER A 272 -19.15 14.30 11.92
N LYS A 273 -19.05 14.27 10.58
CA LYS A 273 -18.37 15.28 9.75
C LYS A 273 -19.33 16.08 8.85
N SER A 274 -20.64 15.98 9.09
CA SER A 274 -21.69 16.80 8.46
C SER A 274 -22.23 17.83 9.44
#